data_AF-A0A1H1WU50-F1
#
_entry.id   AF-A0A1H1WU50-F1
#
_cell.length_a   1.000
_cell.length_b   1.000
_cell.length_c   1.000
_cell.angle_alpha   90.00
_cell.angle_beta   90.00
_cell.angle_gamma   90.00
#
_symmetry.space_group_name_H-M   'P 1'
#
loop_
_entity.id
_entity.type
_entity.pdbx_description
1 polymer ?
#
loop_
_entity_poly.entity_id
_entity_poly.type
_entity_poly.pdbx_seq_one_letter_code
_entity_poly.pdbx_strand_id
1 'polypeptide(L)'
;MQPPGTRPRDSTPMVLPFPRPGRLIQDAYQDLEVAANSSLQRLSTFSGLDDLPRPWDPARCTDRDLRLELWAWLDAVVSWHNHQQVWDAHATIPACWPHHPHLVHQIAVLADQRHHAGQALTSDLLEDWHRYTLPAFTDRMNNQLREHCADSHQPWPAQGRHSRYQAESSRAERQGRFESDTSTWTFPQTATGGRL
;
A
#
# COMPACT_ATOMS: atom_id res chain seq x y z
N MET A 1 49.16 32.79 16.84
CA MET A 1 47.84 32.80 17.50
C MET A 1 46.79 32.84 16.40
N GLN A 2 46.21 31.69 16.07
CA GLN A 2 45.24 31.53 14.97
C GLN A 2 43.84 31.84 15.52
N PRO A 3 42.98 32.59 14.82
CA PRO A 3 41.63 32.80 15.30
C PRO A 3 40.87 31.46 15.33
N PRO A 4 39.96 31.24 16.29
CA PRO A 4 39.17 30.02 16.32
C PRO A 4 38.36 29.92 15.04
N GLY A 5 38.63 28.89 14.24
CA GLY A 5 37.90 28.59 13.02
C GLY A 5 36.43 28.40 13.35
N THR A 6 35.58 29.29 12.82
CA THR A 6 34.14 29.13 12.83
C THR A 6 33.82 27.84 12.09
N ARG A 7 33.48 26.77 12.81
CA ARG A 7 32.88 25.59 12.17
C ARG A 7 31.64 26.06 11.42
N PRO A 8 31.47 25.74 10.12
CA PRO A 8 30.19 25.95 9.48
C PRO A 8 29.15 25.23 10.33
N ARG A 9 28.10 25.94 10.74
CA ARG A 9 26.94 25.29 11.35
C ARG A 9 26.42 24.37 10.27
N ASP A 10 26.43 23.06 10.50
CA ASP A 10 25.68 22.12 9.68
C ASP A 10 24.23 22.58 9.76
N SER A 11 23.77 23.26 8.71
CA SER A 11 22.43 23.81 8.65
C SER A 11 21.49 22.65 8.36
N THR A 12 21.02 22.00 9.42
CA THR A 12 19.95 21.00 9.30
C THR A 12 18.74 21.67 8.65
N PRO A 13 18.21 21.14 7.54
CA PRO A 13 17.03 21.70 6.92
C PRO A 13 15.83 21.59 7.86
N MET A 14 14.93 22.57 7.84
CA MET A 14 13.70 22.55 8.66
C MET A 14 12.77 21.38 8.30
N VAL A 15 12.83 20.92 7.04
CA VAL A 15 12.00 19.84 6.50
C VAL A 15 12.89 18.94 5.64
N LEU A 16 12.74 17.63 5.78
CA LEU A 16 13.42 16.67 4.91
C LEU A 16 12.58 16.41 3.65
N PRO A 17 13.21 16.26 2.47
CA PRO A 17 12.48 15.90 1.25
C PRO A 17 11.87 14.51 1.39
N PHE A 18 10.73 14.30 0.73
CA PHE A 18 10.13 12.96 0.64
C PHE A 18 11.10 12.01 -0.12
N PRO A 19 11.30 10.77 0.35
CA PRO A 19 12.23 9.83 -0.27
C PRO A 19 11.87 9.55 -1.73
N ARG A 20 12.87 9.67 -2.61
CA ARG A 20 12.69 9.34 -4.03
C ARG A 20 12.68 7.82 -4.21
N PRO A 21 11.73 7.27 -4.98
CA PRO A 21 11.80 5.87 -5.38
C PRO A 21 13.04 5.61 -6.23
N GLY A 22 13.51 4.37 -6.26
CA GLY A 22 14.61 3.98 -7.14
C GLY A 22 14.19 3.95 -8.62
N ARG A 23 15.09 3.45 -9.47
CA ARG A 23 14.91 3.54 -10.92
C ARG A 23 13.82 2.60 -11.43
N LEU A 24 13.77 1.36 -10.92
CA LEU A 24 12.81 0.35 -11.37
C LEU A 24 11.37 0.74 -11.01
N ILE A 25 11.17 1.36 -9.85
CA ILE A 25 9.86 1.88 -9.44
C ILE A 25 9.46 3.08 -10.30
N GLN A 26 10.41 3.97 -10.63
CA GLN A 26 10.14 5.10 -11.54
C GLN A 26 9.75 4.61 -12.94
N ASP A 27 10.46 3.62 -13.48
CA ASP A 27 10.13 3.02 -14.77
C ASP A 27 8.74 2.34 -14.73
N ALA A 28 8.41 1.65 -13.63
CA ALA A 28 7.07 1.08 -13.42
C ALA A 28 5.95 2.14 -13.42
N TYR A 29 6.16 3.29 -12.78
CA TYR A 29 5.22 4.41 -12.84
C TYR A 29 5.08 4.97 -14.25
N GLN A 30 6.18 5.07 -15.00
CA GLN A 30 6.15 5.55 -16.37
C GLN A 30 5.37 4.60 -17.28
N ASP A 31 5.55 3.29 -17.14
CA ASP A 31 4.82 2.27 -17.90
C ASP A 31 3.32 2.33 -17.61
N LEU A 32 2.93 2.53 -16.34
CA LEU A 32 1.54 2.71 -15.93
C LEU A 32 0.92 3.98 -16.54
N GLU A 33 1.65 5.08 -16.58
CA GLU A 33 1.20 6.33 -17.20
C GLU A 33 1.03 6.18 -18.72
N VAL A 34 2.00 5.53 -19.38
CA VAL A 34 1.91 5.22 -20.82
C VAL A 34 0.70 4.34 -21.09
N ALA A 35 0.45 3.33 -20.26
CA ALA A 35 -0.72 2.48 -20.38
C ALA A 35 -2.03 3.27 -20.19
N ALA A 36 -2.13 4.10 -19.14
CA ALA A 36 -3.33 4.89 -18.85
C ALA A 36 -3.70 5.86 -19.99
N ASN A 37 -2.69 6.39 -20.69
CA ASN A 37 -2.87 7.36 -21.78
C ASN A 37 -2.83 6.74 -23.20
N SER A 38 -2.68 5.42 -23.30
CA SER A 38 -2.62 4.73 -24.58
C SER A 38 -4.02 4.45 -25.15
N SER A 39 -4.15 4.53 -26.48
CA SER A 39 -5.35 4.07 -27.16
C SER A 39 -5.50 2.55 -27.01
N LEU A 40 -6.74 2.03 -27.03
CA LEU A 40 -7.04 0.59 -26.93
C LEU A 40 -6.22 -0.27 -27.92
N GLN A 41 -5.87 0.27 -29.09
CA GLN A 41 -5.05 -0.38 -30.12
C GLN A 41 -3.55 -0.44 -29.77
N ARG A 42 -3.02 0.47 -28.95
CA ARG A 42 -1.65 0.37 -28.41
C ARG A 42 -1.57 -0.54 -27.20
N LEU A 43 -2.66 -0.61 -26.42
CA LEU A 43 -2.76 -1.46 -25.24
C LEU A 43 -2.66 -2.96 -25.55
N SER A 44 -3.04 -3.39 -26.76
CA SER A 44 -2.88 -4.77 -27.23
C SER A 44 -1.42 -5.22 -27.44
N THR A 45 -0.46 -4.29 -27.34
CA THR A 45 0.98 -4.60 -27.40
C THR A 45 1.54 -5.01 -26.04
N PHE A 46 0.85 -4.65 -24.94
CA PHE A 46 1.17 -5.19 -23.62
C PHE A 46 0.62 -6.62 -23.53
N SER A 47 1.45 -7.57 -23.09
CA SER A 47 1.02 -8.97 -22.89
C SER A 47 -0.15 -9.12 -21.90
N GLY A 48 -0.40 -8.08 -21.10
CA GLY A 48 -1.63 -7.86 -20.33
C GLY A 48 -1.45 -6.65 -19.43
N LEU A 49 -2.43 -5.73 -19.39
CA LEU A 49 -2.42 -4.63 -18.41
C LEU A 49 -2.41 -5.12 -16.95
N ASP A 50 -2.79 -6.38 -16.73
CA ASP A 50 -2.78 -7.05 -15.44
C ASP A 50 -1.37 -7.32 -14.91
N ASP A 51 -0.38 -7.42 -15.80
CA ASP A 51 1.01 -7.74 -15.49
C ASP A 51 1.85 -6.51 -15.16
N LEU A 52 1.33 -5.30 -15.40
CA LEU A 52 2.04 -4.07 -15.03
C LEU A 52 2.21 -4.01 -13.51
N PRO A 53 3.46 -3.87 -13.02
CA PRO A 53 3.70 -3.75 -11.59
C PRO A 53 3.05 -2.47 -11.06
N ARG A 54 2.42 -2.58 -9.89
CA ARG A 54 1.78 -1.47 -9.19
C ARG A 54 2.52 -1.27 -7.88
N PRO A 55 3.37 -0.23 -7.74
CA PRO A 55 4.12 -0.01 -6.50
C PRO A 55 3.24 0.08 -5.24
N TRP A 56 1.99 0.55 -5.38
CA TRP A 56 0.98 0.59 -4.31
C TRP A 56 0.30 -0.76 -4.01
N ASP A 57 0.54 -1.79 -4.83
CA ASP A 57 0.14 -3.18 -4.60
C ASP A 57 1.37 -4.10 -4.65
N PRO A 58 2.11 -4.23 -3.54
CA PRO A 58 3.36 -4.98 -3.52
C PRO A 58 3.22 -6.46 -3.90
N ALA A 59 2.01 -7.04 -3.88
CA ALA A 59 1.79 -8.42 -4.33
C ALA A 59 1.89 -8.55 -5.86
N ARG A 60 1.64 -7.46 -6.61
CA ARG A 60 1.76 -7.40 -8.08
C ARG A 60 3.18 -7.14 -8.56
N CYS A 61 4.07 -6.65 -7.69
CA CYS A 61 5.48 -6.52 -8.00
C CYS A 61 6.14 -7.90 -7.90
N THR A 62 6.24 -8.63 -9.00
CA THR A 62 6.76 -10.02 -9.02
C THR A 62 8.24 -10.10 -9.38
N ASP A 63 8.78 -9.12 -10.11
CA ASP A 63 10.21 -9.01 -10.37
C ASP A 63 11.00 -8.82 -9.08
N ARG A 64 12.10 -9.58 -8.93
CA ARG A 64 12.86 -9.65 -7.68
C ARG A 64 13.55 -8.32 -7.36
N ASP A 65 14.16 -7.69 -8.36
CA ASP A 65 14.96 -6.48 -8.15
C ASP A 65 14.04 -5.29 -7.89
N LEU A 66 12.92 -5.21 -8.61
CA LEU A 66 11.86 -4.24 -8.34
C LEU A 66 11.32 -4.39 -6.91
N ARG A 67 11.09 -5.63 -6.42
CA ARG A 67 10.64 -5.85 -5.03
C ARG A 67 11.66 -5.37 -4.00
N LEU A 68 12.95 -5.65 -4.23
CA LEU A 68 14.01 -5.20 -3.32
C LEU A 68 14.07 -3.68 -3.27
N GLU A 69 13.98 -3.03 -4.42
CA GLU A 69 13.93 -1.57 -4.51
C GLU A 69 12.69 -1.00 -3.82
N LEU A 70 11.52 -1.64 -4.00
CA LEU A 70 10.28 -1.28 -3.32
C LEU A 70 10.43 -1.33 -1.80
N TRP A 71 11.02 -2.39 -1.25
CA TRP A 71 11.24 -2.49 0.20
C TRP A 71 12.19 -1.42 0.74
N ALA A 72 13.28 -1.15 0.03
CA ALA A 72 14.20 -0.08 0.42
C ALA A 72 13.51 1.29 0.40
N TRP A 73 12.69 1.55 -0.62
CA TRP A 73 11.96 2.80 -0.71
C TRP A 73 10.89 2.94 0.38
N LEU A 74 10.09 1.90 0.64
CA LEU A 74 9.08 1.94 1.69
C LEU A 74 9.69 2.11 3.09
N ASP A 75 10.84 1.47 3.36
CA ASP A 75 11.56 1.66 4.64
C ASP A 75 12.05 3.11 4.81
N ALA A 76 12.58 3.71 3.74
CA ALA A 76 12.95 5.12 3.74
C ALA A 76 11.72 6.04 3.95
N VAL A 77 10.57 5.71 3.36
CA VAL A 77 9.31 6.44 3.56
C VAL A 77 8.83 6.33 5.00
N VAL A 78 8.88 5.15 5.62
CA VAL A 78 8.53 4.96 7.04
C VAL A 78 9.44 5.80 7.94
N SER A 79 10.75 5.77 7.68
CA SER A 79 11.72 6.59 8.41
C SER A 79 11.41 8.09 8.28
N TRP A 80 11.16 8.57 7.06
CA TRP A 80 10.77 9.96 6.79
C TRP A 80 9.46 10.32 7.48
N HIS A 81 8.43 9.48 7.39
CA HIS A 81 7.12 9.71 7.97
C HIS A 81 7.20 9.82 9.50
N ASN A 82 7.85 8.86 10.15
CA ASN A 82 8.02 8.86 11.60
C ASN A 82 8.80 10.10 12.09
N HIS A 83 9.72 10.64 11.29
CA HIS A 83 10.44 11.86 11.64
C HIS A 83 9.65 13.15 11.33
N GLN A 84 8.93 13.19 10.20
CA GLN A 84 8.39 14.44 9.63
C GLN A 84 6.91 14.66 9.92
N GLN A 85 6.15 13.59 10.18
CA GLN A 85 4.69 13.62 10.30
C GLN A 85 4.21 13.22 11.71
N VAL A 86 5.00 12.45 12.45
CA VAL A 86 4.59 11.89 13.74
C VAL A 86 5.15 12.72 14.89
N TRP A 87 4.25 13.20 15.75
CA TRP A 87 4.58 13.84 17.03
C TRP A 87 3.95 13.13 18.24
N ASP A 88 2.94 12.29 18.00
CA ASP A 88 2.41 11.37 19.00
C ASP A 88 3.13 10.03 18.88
N ALA A 89 3.80 9.59 19.94
CA ALA A 89 4.52 8.33 19.97
C ALA A 89 3.62 7.14 19.60
N HIS A 90 2.32 7.19 19.93
CA HIS A 90 1.36 6.13 19.60
C HIS A 90 1.03 6.06 18.10
N ALA A 91 1.27 7.13 17.34
CA ALA A 91 1.10 7.19 15.89
C ALA A 91 2.40 6.83 15.12
N THR A 92 3.43 6.35 15.80
CA THR A 92 4.68 5.92 15.16
C THR A 92 4.48 4.59 14.46
N ILE A 93 4.84 4.51 13.18
CA ILE A 93 4.89 3.23 12.47
C ILE A 93 5.98 2.37 13.13
N PRO A 94 5.66 1.18 13.67
CA PRO A 94 6.63 0.39 14.42
C PRO A 94 7.68 -0.23 13.50
N ALA A 95 8.89 -0.45 14.02
CA ALA A 95 9.99 -1.10 13.28
C ALA A 95 9.63 -2.52 12.79
N CYS A 96 8.68 -3.19 13.45
CA CYS A 96 8.19 -4.49 13.05
C CYS A 96 7.19 -4.46 11.88
N TRP A 97 6.90 -3.30 11.26
CA TRP A 97 5.96 -3.15 10.15
C TRP A 97 6.05 -4.22 9.04
N PRO A 98 7.24 -4.78 8.67
CA PRO A 98 7.31 -5.83 7.64
C PRO A 98 6.61 -7.14 8.06
N HIS A 99 6.41 -7.37 9.37
CA HIS A 99 5.71 -8.53 9.92
C HIS A 99 4.19 -8.36 9.92
N HIS A 100 3.67 -7.22 9.47
CA HIS A 100 2.26 -6.88 9.47
C HIS A 100 1.77 -6.70 8.02
N PRO A 101 1.30 -7.75 7.33
CA PRO A 101 0.92 -7.66 5.91
C PRO A 101 -0.08 -6.54 5.61
N HIS A 102 -1.08 -6.35 6.47
CA HIS A 102 -2.06 -5.25 6.34
C HIS A 102 -1.40 -3.86 6.41
N LEU A 103 -0.32 -3.71 7.18
CA LEU A 103 0.42 -2.46 7.30
C LEU A 103 1.33 -2.25 6.09
N VAL A 104 1.96 -3.31 5.57
CA VAL A 104 2.73 -3.27 4.31
C VAL A 104 1.88 -2.73 3.16
N HIS A 105 0.65 -3.24 2.99
CA HIS A 105 -0.27 -2.73 1.97
C HIS A 105 -0.63 -1.26 2.17
N GLN A 106 -0.88 -0.85 3.41
CA GLN A 106 -1.26 0.52 3.73
C GLN A 106 -0.10 1.51 3.55
N ILE A 107 1.12 1.14 3.94
CA ILE A 107 2.33 1.94 3.74
C ILE A 107 2.60 2.13 2.23
N ALA A 108 2.41 1.08 1.42
CA ALA A 108 2.60 1.19 -0.02
C ALA A 108 1.65 2.22 -0.65
N VAL A 109 0.37 2.22 -0.27
CA VAL A 109 -0.61 3.23 -0.73
C VAL A 109 -0.29 4.63 -0.18
N LEU A 110 0.13 4.73 1.10
CA LEU A 110 0.51 6.01 1.70
C LEU A 110 1.70 6.65 0.95
N ALA A 111 2.72 5.84 0.65
CA ALA A 111 3.92 6.25 -0.08
C ALA A 111 3.57 6.69 -1.51
N ASP A 112 2.76 5.89 -2.20
CA ASP A 112 2.28 6.15 -3.55
C ASP A 112 1.53 7.48 -3.66
N GLN A 113 0.50 7.68 -2.83
CA GLN A 113 -0.28 8.91 -2.87
C GLN A 113 0.56 10.13 -2.52
N ARG A 114 1.50 10.01 -1.57
CA ARG A 114 2.43 11.10 -1.24
C ARG A 114 3.38 11.41 -2.39
N HIS A 115 3.85 10.38 -3.09
CA HIS A 115 4.73 10.49 -4.25
C HIS A 115 4.02 11.24 -5.38
N HIS A 116 2.83 10.78 -5.78
CA HIS A 116 2.01 11.43 -6.82
C HIS A 116 1.64 12.86 -6.46
N ALA A 117 1.22 13.11 -5.22
CA ALA A 117 0.93 14.47 -4.74
C ALA A 117 2.16 15.41 -4.82
N GLY A 118 3.37 14.88 -4.63
CA GLY A 118 4.62 15.63 -4.75
C GLY A 118 5.03 15.96 -6.19
N GLN A 119 4.44 15.29 -7.18
CA GLN A 119 4.66 15.57 -8.61
C GLN A 119 3.58 16.47 -9.22
N ALA A 120 2.47 16.67 -8.51
CA ALA A 120 1.37 17.50 -8.98
C ALA A 120 1.80 18.95 -9.19
N LEU A 121 1.23 19.60 -10.22
CA LEU A 121 1.49 21.01 -10.51
C LEU A 121 0.70 21.96 -9.59
N THR A 122 -0.32 21.46 -8.90
CA THR A 122 -1.14 22.22 -7.95
C THR A 122 -1.08 21.60 -6.55
N SER A 123 -1.48 22.36 -5.54
CA SER A 123 -1.44 21.91 -4.14
C SER A 123 -2.55 20.93 -3.76
N ASP A 124 -3.57 20.74 -4.61
CA ASP A 124 -4.82 20.06 -4.25
C ASP A 124 -4.57 18.61 -3.81
N LEU A 125 -3.74 17.85 -4.56
CA LEU A 125 -3.42 16.46 -4.21
C LEU A 125 -2.59 16.36 -2.91
N LEU A 126 -1.75 17.36 -2.64
CA LEU A 126 -0.97 17.39 -1.40
C LEU A 126 -1.82 17.81 -0.21
N GLU A 127 -2.77 18.71 -0.41
CA GLU A 127 -3.78 19.08 0.58
C GLU A 127 -4.67 17.88 0.92
N ASP A 128 -5.17 17.16 -0.09
CA ASP A 128 -5.97 15.94 0.08
C ASP A 128 -5.20 14.84 0.79
N TRP A 129 -3.91 14.69 0.50
CA TRP A 129 -3.06 13.72 1.20
C TRP A 129 -2.98 14.04 2.70
N HIS A 130 -2.77 15.30 3.08
CA HIS A 130 -2.74 15.71 4.49
C HIS A 130 -4.11 15.66 5.16
N ARG A 131 -5.19 15.97 4.41
CA ARG A 131 -6.55 16.06 4.94
C ARG A 131 -7.20 14.69 5.11
N TYR A 132 -6.97 13.77 4.18
CA TYR A 132 -7.72 12.52 4.10
C TYR A 132 -6.83 11.29 4.20
N THR A 133 -5.79 11.19 3.36
CA THR A 133 -4.96 9.98 3.28
C THR A 133 -4.22 9.71 4.58
N LEU A 134 -3.47 10.71 5.05
CA LEU A 134 -2.62 10.60 6.22
C LEU A 134 -3.43 10.33 7.50
N PRO A 135 -4.49 11.08 7.82
CA PRO A 135 -5.30 10.79 9.01
C PRO A 135 -5.96 9.42 8.94
N ALA A 136 -6.54 9.05 7.80
CA ALA A 136 -7.20 7.75 7.66
C ALA A 136 -6.22 6.58 7.77
N PHE A 137 -4.98 6.73 7.31
CA PHE A 137 -3.91 5.77 7.55
C PHE A 137 -3.60 5.63 9.04
N THR A 138 -3.34 6.74 9.73
CA THR A 138 -3.01 6.75 11.16
C THR A 138 -4.12 6.12 11.99
N ASP A 139 -5.38 6.47 11.72
CA ASP A 139 -6.53 5.91 12.43
C ASP A 139 -6.63 4.39 12.22
N ARG A 140 -6.48 3.90 10.98
CA ARG A 140 -6.53 2.45 10.72
C ARG A 140 -5.37 1.74 11.39
N MET A 141 -4.16 2.27 11.29
CA MET A 141 -2.97 1.70 11.92
C MET A 141 -3.15 1.57 13.43
N ASN A 142 -3.52 2.66 14.11
CA ASN A 142 -3.70 2.65 15.55
C ASN A 142 -4.82 1.68 15.97
N ASN A 143 -5.93 1.65 15.24
CA ASN A 143 -7.05 0.75 15.53
C ASN A 143 -6.71 -0.74 15.32
N GLN A 144 -5.86 -1.06 14.33
CA GLN A 144 -5.49 -2.43 13.98
C GLN A 144 -4.32 -2.96 14.82
N LEU A 145 -3.30 -2.15 15.09
CA LEU A 145 -2.15 -2.55 15.91
C LEU A 145 -2.46 -2.49 17.40
N ARG A 146 -3.18 -1.46 17.87
CA ARG A 146 -3.41 -1.19 19.29
C ARG A 146 -2.10 -1.27 20.07
N GLU A 147 -2.08 -2.02 21.17
CA GLU A 147 -0.89 -2.21 22.02
C GLU A 147 -0.01 -3.40 21.57
N HIS A 148 -0.35 -4.11 20.49
CA HIS A 148 0.35 -5.33 20.07
C HIS A 148 1.79 -5.10 19.60
N CYS A 149 2.22 -3.85 19.42
CA CYS A 149 3.56 -3.50 18.95
C CYS A 149 4.28 -2.47 19.84
N ALA A 150 3.78 -2.23 21.06
CA ALA A 150 4.33 -1.18 21.93
C ALA A 150 5.76 -1.47 22.42
N ASP A 151 6.00 -2.67 22.96
CA ASP A 151 7.33 -3.05 23.51
C ASP A 151 8.09 -4.04 22.62
N SER A 152 7.37 -4.97 22.00
CA SER A 152 7.93 -6.01 21.13
C SER A 152 6.88 -6.53 20.16
N HIS A 153 7.33 -7.02 19.01
CA HIS A 153 6.44 -7.64 18.03
C HIS A 153 5.75 -8.86 18.63
N GLN A 154 4.41 -8.85 18.61
CA GLN A 154 3.60 -10.01 18.95
C GLN A 154 3.23 -10.81 17.70
N PRO A 155 3.23 -12.16 17.77
CA PRO A 155 2.72 -13.00 16.69
C PRO A 155 1.29 -12.62 16.31
N TRP A 156 0.90 -12.90 15.07
CA TRP A 156 -0.41 -12.53 14.54
C TRP A 156 -1.56 -13.01 15.45
N PRO A 157 -2.29 -12.09 16.12
CA PRO A 157 -3.25 -12.49 17.17
C PRO A 157 -4.41 -13.36 16.65
N ALA A 158 -4.77 -13.22 15.37
CA ALA A 158 -5.85 -14.00 14.77
C ALA A 158 -5.39 -15.36 14.22
N GLN A 159 -4.13 -15.76 14.38
CA GLN A 159 -3.57 -17.01 13.84
C GLN A 159 -4.44 -18.22 14.20
N GLY A 160 -4.80 -18.40 15.48
CA GLY A 160 -5.64 -19.53 15.90
C GLY A 160 -7.04 -19.54 15.28
N ARG A 161 -7.64 -18.36 15.06
CA ARG A 161 -8.93 -18.25 14.35
C ARG A 161 -8.78 -18.55 12.87
N HIS A 162 -7.71 -18.08 12.24
CA HIS A 162 -7.41 -18.36 10.84
C HIS A 162 -7.11 -19.84 10.61
N SER A 163 -6.33 -20.50 11.49
CA SER A 163 -6.08 -21.94 11.39
C SER A 163 -7.38 -22.74 11.46
N ARG A 164 -8.32 -22.36 12.34
CA ARG A 164 -9.66 -22.97 12.37
C ARG A 164 -10.45 -22.68 11.10
N TYR A 165 -10.40 -21.46 10.59
CA TYR A 165 -11.03 -21.11 9.32
C TYR A 165 -10.51 -21.98 8.16
N GLN A 166 -9.20 -22.25 8.13
CA GLN A 166 -8.55 -23.09 7.11
C GLN A 166 -8.62 -24.59 7.39
N ALA A 167 -9.16 -25.04 8.52
CA ALA A 167 -9.27 -26.45 8.83
C ALA A 167 -10.08 -27.17 7.76
N GLU A 168 -9.67 -28.39 7.39
CA GLU A 168 -10.28 -29.12 6.27
C GLU A 168 -11.78 -29.33 6.47
N SER A 169 -12.23 -29.62 7.70
CA SER A 169 -13.65 -29.73 8.04
C SER A 169 -14.41 -28.42 7.79
N SER A 170 -13.86 -27.28 8.21
CA SER A 170 -14.46 -25.96 7.98
C SER A 170 -14.44 -25.56 6.49
N ARG A 171 -13.42 -25.97 5.73
CA ARG A 171 -13.36 -25.75 4.27
C ARG A 171 -14.42 -26.60 3.56
N ALA A 172 -14.51 -27.88 3.89
CA ALA A 172 -15.50 -28.80 3.33
C ALA A 172 -16.93 -28.35 3.64
N GLU A 173 -17.21 -27.88 4.86
CA GLU A 173 -18.53 -27.35 5.21
C GLU A 173 -18.91 -26.15 4.34
N ARG A 174 -18.00 -25.17 4.19
CA ARG A 174 -18.24 -24.01 3.32
C ARG A 174 -18.45 -24.42 1.87
N GLN A 175 -17.60 -25.32 1.36
CA GLN A 175 -17.68 -25.82 -0.01
C GLN A 175 -19.02 -26.52 -0.29
N GLY A 176 -19.46 -27.40 0.62
CA GLY A 176 -20.76 -28.06 0.49
C GLY A 176 -21.94 -27.09 0.50
N ARG A 177 -21.86 -25.98 1.26
CA ARG A 177 -22.87 -24.92 1.20
C ARG A 177 -22.86 -24.17 -0.13
N PHE A 178 -21.68 -23.86 -0.68
CA PHE A 178 -21.55 -23.21 -1.99
C PHE A 178 -22.11 -24.09 -3.11
N GLU A 179 -21.79 -25.39 -3.09
CA GLU A 179 -22.31 -26.37 -4.06
C GLU A 179 -23.82 -26.52 -3.94
N SER A 180 -24.35 -26.61 -2.71
CA SER A 180 -25.80 -26.65 -2.49
C SER A 180 -26.49 -25.40 -3.06
N ASP A 181 -26.00 -24.21 -2.74
CA ASP A 181 -26.56 -22.95 -3.23
C ASP A 181 -26.54 -22.88 -4.77
N THR A 182 -25.37 -23.09 -5.38
CA THR A 182 -25.20 -23.04 -6.84
C THR A 182 -25.98 -24.12 -7.58
N SER A 183 -26.21 -25.30 -6.98
CA SER A 183 -27.05 -26.34 -7.57
C SER A 183 -28.55 -26.01 -7.53
N THR A 184 -28.99 -25.22 -6.54
CA THR A 184 -30.37 -24.76 -6.41
C THR A 184 -30.65 -23.45 -7.14
N TRP A 185 -29.61 -22.76 -7.61
CA TRP A 185 -29.74 -21.49 -8.30
C TRP A 185 -30.20 -21.66 -9.74
N THR A 186 -31.49 -21.35 -9.99
CA THR A 186 -32.03 -21.17 -11.34
C THR A 186 -32.19 -19.69 -11.65
N PHE A 187 -31.60 -19.23 -12.75
CA PHE A 187 -31.84 -17.88 -13.26
C PHE A 187 -33.34 -17.72 -13.59
N PRO A 188 -34.04 -16.66 -13.14
CA PRO A 188 -35.41 -16.42 -13.58
C PRO A 188 -35.39 -16.19 -15.09
N GLN A 189 -36.01 -17.10 -15.84
CA GLN A 189 -36.26 -16.87 -17.26
C GLN A 189 -37.24 -15.69 -17.34
N THR A 190 -36.78 -14.54 -17.84
CA THR A 190 -37.68 -13.42 -18.14
C THR A 190 -38.72 -13.94 -19.12
N ALA A 191 -39.98 -14.03 -18.66
CA ALA A 191 -41.10 -14.38 -19.51
C ALA A 191 -41.15 -13.41 -20.69
N THR A 192 -40.75 -13.88 -21.87
CA THR A 192 -40.93 -13.15 -23.11
C THR A 192 -42.44 -12.99 -23.29
N GLY A 193 -42.91 -11.76 -23.02
CA GLY A 193 -44.33 -11.41 -23.07
C GLY A 193 -44.93 -11.78 -24.41
N GLY A 194 -45.99 -12.59 -24.35
CA GLY A 194 -46.90 -12.77 -25.48
C GLY A 194 -47.46 -11.42 -25.89
N ARG A 195 -47.36 -11.11 -27.19
CA ARG A 195 -48.20 -10.10 -27.82
C ARG A 195 -49.48 -10.76 -28.32
N LEU A 196 -50.58 -10.07 -28.01
CA LEU A 196 -51.93 -10.23 -28.53
C LEU A 196 -51.96 -10.23 -30.06
#